data_AF-A0A417CMW3-F1
#
_entry.id   AF-A0A417CMW3-F1
#
_cell.length_a   1.000
_cell.length_b   1.000
_cell.length_c   1.000
_cell.angle_alpha   90.00
_cell.angle_beta   90.00
_cell.angle_gamma   90.00
#
_symmetry.space_group_name_H-M   'P 1'
#
loop_
_entity.id
_entity.type
_entity.pdbx_description
1 polymer ?
#
loop_
_entity_poly.entity_id
_entity_poly.type
_entity_poly.pdbx_seq_one_letter_code
_entity_poly.pdbx_strand_id
1 'polypeptide(L)'
;MERLTDYSDDECTYIIGVGNKTCEEFCKNAVDGCKNCYIQQVFKKLADYEDLEEQGLLVRLPCKVGDTVYDIVGRPLKIVEHKVDAFHIDKKGFHLQIINGVLEKKQEAKVYFSREEAEKKMEERKNEI
;
A
#
# COMPACT_ATOMS: atom_id res chain seq x y z
N MET A 1 -7.68 -0.63 -9.92
CA MET A 1 -7.22 -1.97 -9.51
C MET A 1 -8.04 -2.98 -10.29
N GLU A 2 -7.47 -4.12 -10.72
CA GLU A 2 -8.29 -5.20 -11.28
C GLU A 2 -9.09 -5.86 -10.14
N ARG A 3 -10.42 -5.92 -10.25
CA ARG A 3 -11.29 -6.55 -9.25
C ARG A 3 -11.20 -8.06 -9.38
N LEU A 4 -11.06 -8.75 -8.25
CA LEU A 4 -10.98 -10.19 -8.14
C LEU A 4 -12.33 -10.81 -7.71
N THR A 5 -13.26 -10.02 -7.18
CA THR A 5 -14.58 -10.48 -6.73
C THR A 5 -15.73 -9.82 -7.48
N ASP A 6 -16.77 -10.63 -7.76
CA ASP A 6 -18.10 -10.17 -8.17
C ASP A 6 -19.10 -10.67 -7.13
N TYR A 7 -19.66 -9.73 -6.37
CA TYR A 7 -20.53 -10.02 -5.22
C TYR A 7 -21.93 -9.46 -5.48
N SER A 8 -22.93 -10.33 -5.40
CA SER A 8 -24.34 -9.95 -5.28
C SER A 8 -24.88 -10.45 -3.94
N ASP A 9 -25.71 -9.66 -3.27
CA ASP A 9 -26.34 -10.04 -1.98
C ASP A 9 -27.33 -11.22 -2.13
N ASP A 10 -27.78 -11.50 -3.35
CA ASP A 10 -28.84 -12.46 -3.64
C ASP A 10 -28.33 -13.85 -4.09
N GLU A 11 -27.05 -14.02 -4.44
CA GLU A 11 -26.49 -15.28 -4.96
C GLU A 11 -25.06 -15.62 -4.47
N CYS A 12 -24.60 -16.83 -4.77
CA CYS A 12 -23.25 -17.31 -4.45
C CYS A 12 -22.19 -16.36 -5.01
N THR A 13 -21.29 -15.86 -4.15
CA THR A 13 -20.21 -14.95 -4.55
C THR A 13 -19.25 -15.61 -5.54
N TYR A 14 -18.97 -14.92 -6.66
CA TYR A 14 -18.05 -15.38 -7.69
C TYR A 14 -16.65 -14.81 -7.46
N ILE A 15 -15.64 -15.65 -7.65
CA ILE A 15 -14.27 -15.16 -7.79
C ILE A 15 -13.96 -15.04 -9.28
N ILE A 16 -13.86 -13.80 -9.77
CA ILE A 16 -13.53 -13.49 -11.16
C ILE A 16 -12.14 -14.05 -11.49
N GLY A 17 -11.19 -13.88 -10.56
CA GLY A 17 -9.78 -14.26 -10.74
C GLY A 17 -9.45 -15.76 -10.80
N VAL A 18 -10.43 -16.66 -10.61
CA VAL A 18 -10.23 -18.12 -10.76
C VAL A 18 -11.22 -18.76 -11.75
N GLY A 19 -11.75 -17.96 -12.67
CA GLY A 19 -12.63 -18.45 -13.75
C GLY A 19 -14.11 -18.46 -13.40
N ASN A 20 -14.57 -17.45 -12.63
CA ASN A 20 -15.98 -17.27 -12.26
C ASN A 20 -16.59 -18.48 -11.54
N LYS A 21 -15.80 -19.11 -10.67
CA LYS A 21 -16.24 -20.27 -9.88
C LYS A 21 -16.93 -19.82 -8.61
N THR A 22 -17.98 -20.53 -8.19
CA THR A 22 -18.66 -20.28 -6.91
C THR A 22 -17.90 -20.95 -5.77
N CYS A 23 -18.15 -20.49 -4.53
CA CYS A 23 -17.59 -21.11 -3.33
C CYS A 23 -17.98 -22.60 -3.17
N GLU A 24 -19.07 -23.05 -3.79
CA GLU A 24 -19.52 -24.46 -3.79
C GLU A 24 -18.51 -25.40 -4.45
N GLU A 25 -17.88 -24.98 -5.55
CA GLU A 25 -16.92 -25.83 -6.26
C GLU A 25 -15.67 -26.17 -5.43
N PHE A 26 -15.38 -25.36 -4.42
CA PHE A 26 -14.25 -25.54 -3.50
C PHE A 26 -14.69 -26.12 -2.14
N CYS A 27 -15.99 -26.12 -1.83
CA CYS A 27 -16.51 -26.53 -0.54
C CYS A 27 -16.77 -28.04 -0.50
N LYS A 28 -15.87 -28.79 0.14
CA LYS A 28 -16.00 -30.26 0.31
C LYS A 28 -17.21 -30.70 1.14
N ASN A 29 -17.83 -29.79 1.90
CA ASN A 29 -18.93 -30.06 2.83
C ASN A 29 -20.20 -29.27 2.45
N ALA A 30 -20.44 -28.99 1.17
CA ALA A 30 -21.65 -28.31 0.74
C ALA A 30 -22.89 -29.17 1.06
N VAL A 31 -23.74 -28.69 1.96
CA VAL A 31 -25.06 -29.27 2.27
C VAL A 31 -26.06 -28.11 2.12
N ASP A 32 -27.02 -28.23 1.20
CA ASP A 32 -28.05 -27.23 0.87
C ASP A 32 -27.55 -25.85 0.36
N GLY A 33 -26.55 -25.88 -0.53
CA GLY A 33 -25.95 -24.68 -1.13
C GLY A 33 -25.00 -23.97 -0.15
N CYS A 34 -23.90 -23.41 -0.63
CA CYS A 34 -22.87 -22.81 0.25
C CYS A 34 -23.29 -21.41 0.74
N LYS A 35 -24.49 -21.29 1.32
CA LYS A 35 -25.00 -20.04 1.90
C LYS A 35 -24.29 -19.79 3.23
N ASN A 36 -23.62 -18.64 3.32
CA ASN A 36 -22.86 -18.16 4.48
C ASN A 36 -21.69 -19.07 4.92
N CYS A 37 -21.12 -19.85 4.00
CA CYS A 37 -19.96 -20.68 4.30
C CYS A 37 -18.68 -19.85 4.48
N TYR A 38 -17.66 -20.38 5.18
CA TYR A 38 -16.42 -19.66 5.47
C TYR A 38 -15.74 -19.06 4.23
N ILE A 39 -15.83 -19.74 3.09
CA ILE A 39 -15.28 -19.28 1.82
C ILE A 39 -16.01 -18.02 1.33
N GLN A 40 -17.35 -18.01 1.40
CA GLN A 40 -18.16 -16.83 1.04
C GLN A 40 -17.83 -15.64 1.97
N GLN A 41 -17.66 -15.88 3.26
CA GLN A 41 -17.28 -14.83 4.22
C GLN A 41 -15.92 -14.19 3.88
N VAL A 42 -14.96 -14.99 3.40
CA VAL A 42 -13.66 -14.48 2.93
C VAL A 42 -13.81 -13.63 1.68
N PHE A 43 -14.62 -14.04 0.70
CA PHE A 43 -14.84 -13.24 -0.51
C PHE A 43 -15.58 -11.95 -0.24
N LYS A 44 -16.57 -11.97 0.66
CA LYS A 44 -17.23 -10.75 1.10
C LYS A 44 -16.24 -9.75 1.69
N LYS A 45 -15.37 -10.22 2.60
CA LYS A 45 -14.33 -9.37 3.18
C LYS A 45 -13.33 -8.86 2.13
N LEU A 46 -13.03 -9.65 1.11
CA LEU A 46 -12.17 -9.22 0.01
C LEU A 46 -12.86 -8.13 -0.84
N ALA A 47 -14.13 -8.32 -1.21
CA ALA A 47 -14.93 -7.33 -1.91
C ALA A 47 -15.00 -6.00 -1.13
N ASP A 48 -15.21 -6.07 0.19
CA ASP A 48 -15.20 -4.89 1.07
C ASP A 48 -13.86 -4.11 0.95
N TYR A 49 -12.72 -4.80 0.89
CA TYR A 49 -11.42 -4.14 0.70
C TYR A 49 -11.23 -3.57 -0.70
N GLU A 50 -11.72 -4.25 -1.74
CA GLU A 50 -11.66 -3.75 -3.12
C GLU A 50 -12.50 -2.48 -3.29
N ASP A 51 -13.70 -2.45 -2.70
CA ASP A 51 -14.56 -1.27 -2.69
C ASP A 51 -13.94 -0.11 -1.89
N LEU A 52 -13.29 -0.41 -0.75
CA LEU A 52 -12.52 0.60 0.00
C LEU A 52 -11.34 1.16 -0.82
N GLU A 53 -10.67 0.32 -1.63
CA GLU A 53 -9.60 0.78 -2.53
C GLU A 53 -10.16 1.67 -3.66
N GLU A 54 -11.27 1.26 -4.27
CA GLU A 54 -11.95 2.00 -5.35
C GLU A 54 -12.49 3.36 -4.88
N GLN A 55 -13.00 3.43 -3.65
CA GLN A 55 -13.43 4.67 -2.99
C GLN A 55 -12.26 5.56 -2.52
N GLY A 56 -11.01 5.07 -2.60
CA GLY A 56 -9.84 5.79 -2.11
C GLY A 56 -9.73 5.88 -0.59
N LEU A 57 -10.39 4.98 0.15
CA LEU A 57 -10.34 4.90 1.61
C LEU A 57 -9.17 4.06 2.14
N LEU A 58 -8.47 3.33 1.26
CA LEU A 58 -7.21 2.64 1.57
C LEU A 58 -6.00 3.48 1.15
N VAL A 59 -5.09 3.71 2.10
CA VAL A 59 -3.82 4.41 1.85
C VAL A 59 -2.67 3.40 1.82
N ARG A 60 -1.95 3.34 0.71
CA ARG A 60 -0.71 2.55 0.60
C ARG A 60 0.48 3.40 1.08
N LEU A 61 1.01 3.07 2.24
CA LEU A 61 2.21 3.72 2.77
C LEU A 61 3.46 3.23 2.01
N PRO A 62 4.44 4.11 1.73
CA PRO A 62 5.65 3.72 1.00
C PRO A 62 6.63 2.88 1.84
N CYS A 63 6.50 2.93 3.18
CA CYS A 63 7.29 2.18 4.14
C CYS A 63 6.55 2.10 5.49
N LYS A 64 7.09 1.34 6.45
CA LYS A 64 6.54 1.22 7.80
C LYS A 64 7.10 2.32 8.70
N VAL A 65 6.33 2.67 9.74
CA VAL A 65 6.87 3.46 10.85
C VAL A 65 8.02 2.67 11.50
N GLY A 66 9.13 3.35 11.80
CA GLY A 66 10.36 2.75 12.29
C GLY A 66 11.33 2.28 11.20
N ASP A 67 10.93 2.30 9.91
CA ASP A 67 11.86 2.02 8.81
C ASP A 67 12.93 3.11 8.71
N THR A 68 14.10 2.73 8.19
CA THR A 68 15.18 3.66 7.90
C THR A 68 14.99 4.25 6.51
N VAL A 69 15.10 5.56 6.40
CA VAL A 69 15.07 6.32 5.16
C VAL A 69 16.30 7.21 5.06
N TYR A 70 16.64 7.62 3.85
CA TYR A 70 17.89 8.30 3.54
C TYR A 70 17.62 9.65 2.86
N ASP A 71 18.29 10.70 3.32
CA ASP A 71 18.23 12.04 2.73
C ASP A 71 19.61 12.49 2.25
N ILE A 72 19.67 13.26 1.17
CA ILE A 72 20.90 13.81 0.58
C ILE A 72 20.94 15.31 0.84
N VAL A 73 21.76 15.73 1.81
CA VAL A 73 21.80 17.11 2.31
C VAL A 73 23.20 17.72 2.22
N GLY A 74 23.25 19.06 2.28
CA GLY A 74 24.49 19.83 2.42
C GLY A 74 25.28 20.09 1.14
N ARG A 75 26.36 20.88 1.28
CA ARG A 75 27.47 20.99 0.34
C ARG A 75 28.77 20.99 1.18
N PRO A 76 29.60 19.94 1.15
CA PRO A 76 29.53 18.76 0.29
C PRO A 76 28.30 17.89 0.56
N LEU A 77 27.83 17.20 -0.49
CA LEU A 77 26.66 16.31 -0.41
C LEU A 77 26.98 15.15 0.54
N LYS A 78 26.12 14.89 1.51
CA LYS A 78 26.19 13.75 2.44
C LYS A 78 24.85 13.03 2.53
N ILE A 79 24.89 11.72 2.71
CA ILE A 79 23.70 10.90 2.98
C ILE A 79 23.50 10.87 4.49
N VAL A 80 22.30 11.21 4.95
CA VAL A 80 21.92 11.15 6.34
C VAL A 80 20.81 10.12 6.49
N GLU A 81 20.95 9.29 7.53
CA GLU A 81 19.98 8.26 7.87
C GLU A 81 18.96 8.80 8.85
N HIS A 82 17.72 8.40 8.65
CA HIS A 82 16.56 8.91 9.32
C HIS A 82 15.61 7.76 9.63
N LYS A 83 14.91 7.83 10.75
CA LYS A 83 13.88 6.85 11.12
C LYS A 83 12.51 7.44 10.92
N VAL A 84 11.61 6.70 10.29
CA VAL A 84 10.22 7.11 10.15
C VAL A 84 9.55 7.12 11.52
N ASP A 85 9.04 8.27 11.92
CA ASP A 85 8.40 8.48 13.22
C ASP A 85 6.87 8.41 13.09
N ALA A 86 6.30 9.11 12.11
CA ALA A 86 4.87 9.14 11.87
C ALA A 86 4.53 9.52 10.42
N PHE A 87 3.28 9.26 10.03
CA PHE A 87 2.69 9.78 8.80
C PHE A 87 1.55 10.73 9.14
N HIS A 88 1.56 11.90 8.52
CA HIS A 88 0.51 12.91 8.71
C HIS A 88 -0.26 13.08 7.40
N ILE A 89 -1.59 13.03 7.49
CA ILE A 89 -2.48 13.29 6.36
C ILE A 89 -3.27 14.54 6.70
N ASP A 90 -3.12 15.58 5.88
CA ASP A 90 -3.83 16.84 6.05
C ASP A 90 -4.38 17.34 4.69
N LYS A 91 -4.96 18.54 4.69
CA LYS A 91 -5.50 19.16 3.47
C LYS A 91 -4.44 19.43 2.39
N LYS A 92 -3.16 19.47 2.74
CA LYS A 92 -2.03 19.67 1.82
C LYS A 92 -1.51 18.34 1.26
N GLY A 93 -1.95 17.20 1.79
CA GLY A 93 -1.61 15.87 1.31
C GLY A 93 -0.96 15.00 2.38
N PHE A 94 -0.02 14.16 1.94
CA PHE A 94 0.60 13.12 2.74
C PHE A 94 2.04 13.50 3.13
N HIS A 95 2.33 13.57 4.42
CA HIS A 95 3.62 13.99 4.96
C HIS A 95 4.29 12.88 5.77
N LEU A 96 5.62 12.78 5.65
CA LEU A 96 6.46 11.84 6.37
C LEU A 96 7.18 12.56 7.51
N GLN A 97 6.90 12.20 8.75
CA GLN A 97 7.66 12.68 9.91
C GLN A 97 8.82 11.73 10.22
N ILE A 98 9.94 12.30 10.61
CA ILE A 98 11.18 11.58 10.86
C ILE A 98 11.69 11.91 12.28
N ILE A 99 12.38 10.96 12.92
CA ILE A 99 13.02 11.21 14.22
C ILE A 99 14.07 12.34 14.05
N ASN A 100 13.89 13.44 14.79
CA ASN A 100 14.65 14.71 14.76
C ASN A 100 14.19 15.78 13.74
N GLY A 101 12.98 15.70 13.19
CA GLY A 101 12.38 16.81 12.44
C GLY A 101 11.17 16.43 11.59
N VAL A 102 10.45 17.43 11.09
CA VAL A 102 9.37 17.19 10.11
C VAL A 102 9.94 17.43 8.72
N LEU A 103 9.91 16.39 7.86
CA LEU A 103 10.19 16.52 6.44
C LEU A 103 8.85 16.63 5.70
N GLU A 104 8.48 17.84 5.30
CA GLU A 104 7.30 18.05 4.48
C GLU A 104 7.52 17.43 3.10
N LYS A 105 6.94 16.26 2.86
CA LYS A 105 6.83 15.71 1.51
C LYS A 105 5.69 16.41 0.79
N LYS A 106 5.95 17.61 0.27
CA LYS A 106 5.38 17.94 -1.05
C LYS A 106 5.91 16.86 -2.00
N GLN A 107 5.14 16.44 -3.01
CA GLN A 107 5.44 15.30 -3.91
C GLN A 107 6.86 15.29 -4.56
N GLU A 108 7.73 16.26 -4.26
CA GLU A 108 9.08 16.48 -4.74
C GLU A 108 10.19 16.38 -3.67
N ALA A 109 9.89 16.14 -2.38
CA ALA A 109 10.96 15.93 -1.37
C ALA A 109 11.63 14.56 -1.57
N LYS A 110 12.93 14.58 -1.91
CA LYS A 110 13.76 13.44 -2.33
C LYS A 110 14.29 12.64 -1.13
N VAL A 111 13.39 11.97 -0.40
CA VAL A 111 13.77 10.94 0.58
C VAL A 111 13.78 9.59 -0.11
N TYR A 112 14.80 8.77 0.15
CA TYR A 112 15.03 7.46 -0.46
C TYR A 112 14.80 6.34 0.55
N PHE A 113 14.25 5.22 0.10
CA PHE A 113 13.92 4.08 0.97
C PHE A 113 15.04 3.03 1.02
N SER A 114 16.12 3.23 0.27
CA SER A 114 17.34 2.43 0.35
C SER A 114 18.58 3.29 0.24
N ARG A 115 19.68 2.83 0.85
CA ARG A 115 20.97 3.52 0.80
C ARG A 115 21.56 3.52 -0.60
N GLU A 116 21.45 2.40 -1.31
CA GLU A 116 21.94 2.24 -2.69
C GLU A 116 21.27 3.24 -3.64
N GLU A 117 19.95 3.42 -3.51
CA GLU A 117 19.20 4.42 -4.28
C GLU A 117 19.69 5.85 -3.99
N ALA A 118 19.93 6.17 -2.71
CA ALA A 118 20.46 7.47 -2.31
C ALA A 118 21.89 7.71 -2.82
N GLU A 119 22.75 6.69 -2.79
CA GLU A 119 24.14 6.76 -3.30
C GLU A 119 24.15 7.00 -4.81
N LYS A 120 23.36 6.25 -5.57
CA LYS A 120 23.22 6.46 -7.03
C LYS A 120 22.74 7.87 -7.35
N LYS A 121 21.73 8.36 -6.63
CA LYS A 121 21.16 9.71 -6.83
C LYS A 121 22.11 10.82 -6.40
N MET A 122 22.95 10.58 -5.37
CA MET A 122 23.99 11.52 -5.00
C MET A 122 25.04 11.63 -6.11
N GLU A 123 25.46 10.50 -6.70
CA GLU A 123 26.47 10.49 -7.75
C GLU A 123 25.96 11.16 -9.04
N GLU A 124 24.70 10.90 -9.43
CA GLU A 124 24.03 11.63 -10.52
C GLU A 124 24.09 13.15 -10.27
N ARG A 125 23.79 13.63 -9.06
CA ARG A 125 23.83 15.06 -8.70
C ARG A 125 25.24 15.65 -8.68
N LYS A 126 26.28 14.85 -8.40
CA LYS A 126 27.67 15.33 -8.47
C LYS A 126 28.12 15.53 -9.92
N ASN A 127 27.65 14.68 -10.83
CA ASN A 127 28.00 14.73 -12.26
C ASN A 127 27.26 15.84 -13.03
N GLU A 128 26.22 16.45 -12.42
CA GLU A 128 25.45 17.56 -12.98
C GLU A 128 25.94 18.96 -12.55
N ILE A 129 26.98 19.03 -11.68
CA ILE A 129 27.55 20.28 -11.13
C ILE A 129 28.94 20.52 -11.71
#